data_AF-A0A951QPI0-F1
#
_entry.id   AF-A0A951QPI0-F1
#
_cell.length_a   1.000
_cell.length_b   1.000
_cell.length_c   1.000
_cell.angle_alpha   90.00
_cell.angle_beta   90.00
_cell.angle_gamma   90.00
#
_symmetry.space_group_name_H-M   'P 1'
#
loop_
_entity.id
_entity.type
_entity.pdbx_description
1 polymer ?
#
loop_
_entity_poly.entity_id
_entity_poly.type
_entity_poly.pdbx_seq_one_letter_code
_entity_poly.pdbx_strand_id
1 'polypeptide(L)' 'MIKPKSLYRKHAIEKVGQGKKAVFRTTINEKEWSALTESEVKTTIDAWIDQGVEPW' A
#
# COMPACT_ATOMS: atom_id res chain seq x y z
N MET A 1 2.64 21.34 -13.61
CA MET A 1 2.05 20.87 -12.33
C MET A 1 1.60 19.43 -12.50
N ILE A 2 2.27 18.49 -11.81
CA ILE A 2 1.86 17.08 -11.80
C ILE A 2 0.72 16.96 -10.78
N LYS A 3 -0.48 16.55 -11.23
CA LYS A 3 -1.61 16.33 -10.31
C LYS A 3 -1.24 15.18 -9.35
N PRO A 4 -1.48 15.30 -8.04
CA PRO A 4 -1.27 14.20 -7.13
C PRO A 4 -2.15 13.02 -7.56
N LYS A 5 -1.54 11.84 -7.73
CA LYS A 5 -2.29 10.61 -7.99
C LYS A 5 -3.05 10.24 -6.73
N SER A 6 -4.33 9.93 -6.85
CA SER A 6 -5.09 9.37 -5.74
C SER A 6 -4.45 8.06 -5.32
N LEU A 7 -4.16 7.92 -4.02
CA LEU A 7 -3.59 6.72 -3.44
C LEU A 7 -4.64 6.01 -2.60
N TYR A 8 -4.64 4.69 -2.62
CA TYR A 8 -5.38 3.84 -1.70
C TYR A 8 -4.43 2.78 -1.15
N ARG A 9 -4.27 2.73 0.18
CA ARG A 9 -3.30 1.84 0.86
C ARG A 9 -1.91 1.90 0.22
N LYS A 10 -1.37 3.11 0.01
CA LYS A 10 -0.07 3.37 -0.65
C LYS A 10 0.02 3.00 -2.15
N HIS A 11 -1.05 2.52 -2.76
CA HIS A 11 -1.09 2.20 -4.19
C HIS A 11 -1.84 3.25 -5.00
N ALA A 12 -1.30 3.59 -6.17
CA ALA A 12 -1.94 4.52 -7.09
C ALA A 12 -3.22 3.92 -7.68
N ILE A 13 -4.32 4.64 -7.53
CA ILE A 13 -5.61 4.27 -8.11
C ILE A 13 -5.98 5.19 -9.26
N GLU A 14 -6.63 4.63 -10.26
CA GLU A 14 -7.19 5.33 -11.40
C GLU A 14 -8.70 5.12 -11.44
N LYS A 15 -9.46 6.19 -11.69
CA LYS A 15 -10.91 6.09 -11.90
C LYS A 15 -11.15 5.59 -13.32
N VAL A 16 -11.76 4.40 -13.44
CA VAL A 16 -12.01 3.75 -14.73
C VAL A 16 -13.48 3.75 -15.15
N GLY A 17 -14.41 4.09 -14.22
CA GLY A 17 -15.85 4.12 -14.51
C GLY A 17 -16.35 5.48 -15.02
N GLN A 18 -17.04 5.47 -16.16
CA GLN A 18 -17.91 6.56 -16.62
C GLN A 18 -19.37 6.15 -16.42
N GLY A 19 -19.98 6.52 -15.28
CA GLY A 19 -21.37 6.20 -14.95
C GLY A 19 -21.76 6.66 -13.55
N LYS A 20 -22.95 6.27 -13.08
CA LYS A 20 -23.48 6.60 -11.73
C LYS A 20 -22.66 5.95 -10.59
N LYS A 21 -21.87 4.92 -10.86
CA LYS A 21 -20.96 4.27 -9.90
C LYS A 21 -19.51 4.71 -10.14
N ALA A 22 -18.84 5.13 -9.07
CA ALA A 22 -17.41 5.36 -9.08
C ALA A 22 -16.68 4.01 -8.97
N VAL A 23 -15.94 3.64 -10.02
CA VAL A 23 -15.09 2.45 -10.05
C VAL A 23 -13.64 2.90 -10.16
N PHE A 24 -12.80 2.33 -9.30
CA PHE A 24 -11.37 2.59 -9.24
C PHE A 24 -10.61 1.29 -9.51
N ARG A 25 -9.50 1.40 -10.25
CA ARG A 25 -8.58 0.30 -10.53
C ARG A 25 -7.21 0.66 -9.98
N THR A 26 -6.50 -0.35 -9.50
CA THR A 26 -5.08 -0.28 -9.18
C THR A 26 -4.37 -1.41 -9.92
N THR A 27 -3.12 -1.20 -10.30
CA THR A 27 -2.25 -2.24 -10.83
C THR A 27 -1.14 -2.47 -9.80
N ILE A 28 -1.03 -3.70 -9.32
CA ILE A 28 -0.03 -4.08 -8.32
C ILE A 28 1.00 -4.95 -9.03
N ASN A 29 2.27 -4.53 -8.98
CA ASN A 29 3.38 -5.40 -9.36
C ASN A 29 3.67 -6.32 -8.17
N GLU A 30 3.48 -7.62 -8.35
CA GLU A 30 3.66 -8.62 -7.29
C GLU A 30 5.05 -8.57 -6.67
N LYS A 31 6.11 -8.42 -7.47
CA LYS A 31 7.49 -8.41 -6.94
C LYS A 31 7.76 -7.17 -6.10
N GLU A 32 7.37 -6.00 -6.59
CA GLU A 32 7.54 -4.74 -5.85
C GLU A 32 6.69 -4.73 -4.59
N TRP A 33 5.46 -5.22 -4.68
CA TRP A 33 4.54 -5.32 -3.55
C TRP A 33 5.06 -6.26 -2.47
N SER A 34 5.54 -7.44 -2.85
CA SER A 34 6.10 -8.41 -1.91
C SER A 34 7.36 -7.86 -1.24
N ALA A 35 8.26 -7.21 -1.99
CA ALA A 35 9.47 -6.60 -1.43
C ALA A 35 9.16 -5.46 -0.43
N LEU A 36 8.20 -4.59 -0.76
CA LEU A 36 7.75 -3.53 0.15
C LEU A 36 7.10 -4.10 1.41
N THR A 37 6.22 -5.10 1.24
CA THR A 37 5.52 -5.74 2.35
C THR A 37 6.50 -6.46 3.28
N GLU A 38 7.46 -7.21 2.72
CA GLU A 38 8.51 -7.89 3.48
C GLU A 38 9.34 -6.89 4.29
N SER A 39 9.74 -5.78 3.67
CA SER A 39 10.48 -4.72 4.36
C SER A 39 9.68 -4.07 5.48
N GLU A 40 8.39 -3.80 5.28
CA GLU A 40 7.51 -3.23 6.31
C GLU A 40 7.29 -4.19 7.48
N VAL A 41 7.05 -5.47 7.18
CA VAL A 41 6.90 -6.52 8.20
C VAL A 41 8.17 -6.66 9.01
N LYS A 42 9.34 -6.73 8.35
CA LYS A 42 10.63 -6.82 9.02
C LYS A 42 10.87 -5.63 9.95
N THR A 43 10.66 -4.41 9.44
CA THR A 43 10.83 -3.18 10.24
C THR A 43 9.91 -3.17 11.46
N THR A 44 8.67 -3.65 11.31
CA THR A 44 7.71 -3.73 12.40
C THR A 44 8.14 -4.75 13.46
N ILE A 45 8.62 -5.93 13.02
CA ILE A 45 9.15 -6.96 13.92
C ILE A 45 10.38 -6.46 14.66
N ASP A 46 11.33 -5.82 13.97
CA ASP A 46 12.53 -5.25 14.59
C ASP A 46 12.13 -4.22 15.67
N ALA A 47 11.15 -3.36 15.37
CA ALA A 47 10.63 -2.39 16.33
C ALA A 47 9.95 -3.02 17.54
N TRP A 48 9.23 -4.13 17.36
CA TRP A 48 8.63 -4.91 18.45
C TRP A 48 9.70 -5.54 19.35
N ILE A 49 10.75 -6.10 18.75
CA ILE A 49 11.90 -6.64 19.47
C ILE A 49 12.58 -5.55 20.30
N ASP A 50 12.88 -4.40 19.69
CA ASP A 50 13.54 -3.27 20.36
C ASP A 50 12.72 -2.72 21.53
N GLN A 51 11.39 -2.74 21.40
CA GLN A 51 10.47 -2.26 22.44
C GLN A 51 10.11 -3.34 23.47
N GLY A 52 10.48 -4.59 23.24
CA GLY A 52 10.07 -5.73 24.07
C GLY A 52 8.55 -5.97 24.07
N VAL A 53 7.87 -5.67 22.96
CA VAL A 53 6.42 -5.78 22.81
C VAL A 53 6.10 -6.94 21.89
N GLU A 54 5.20 -7.84 22.30
CA GLU A 54 4.68 -8.86 21.41
C GLU A 54 3.49 -8.32 20.59
N PRO A 55 3.35 -8.75 19.32
CA PRO A 55 2.14 -8.47 18.56
C PRO A 55 0.93 -9.18 19.14
N TRP A 56 -0.08 -8.40 19.52
CA TRP A 56 -1.39 -8.86 19.99
C TRP A 56 -2.37 -9.17 18.86
#